data_AF-A0A958J5Q0-F1
#
_entry.id   AF-A0A958J5Q0-F1
#
_cell.length_a   1.000
_cell.length_b   1.000
_cell.length_c   1.000
_cell.angle_alpha   90.00
_cell.angle_beta   90.00
_cell.angle_gamma   90.00
#
_symmetry.space_group_name_H-M   'P 1'
#
loop_
_entity.id
_entity.type
_entity.pdbx_description
1 polymer ?
#
loop_
_entity_poly.entity_id
_entity_poly.type
_entity_poly.pdbx_seq_one_letter_code
_entity_poly.pdbx_strand_id
1 'polypeptide(L)'
;MVGGNEALAAQSFRSRPFLKWAGGKAQLLSYLLARVPKEFNTYFEPFLGGAALFFALQPRIAKLSDINVELINSYLVVRDEVDELIKDLARHVYEPTYYYNIR
;
A
#
# COMPACT_ATOMS: atom_id res chain seq x y z
N MET A 1 7.88 -34.17 30.26
CA MET A 1 7.11 -32.91 30.32
C MET A 1 7.84 -31.90 29.46
N VAL A 2 7.38 -31.72 28.21
CA VAL A 2 7.97 -30.78 27.26
C VAL A 2 7.49 -29.39 27.65
N GLY A 3 8.41 -28.59 28.21
CA GLY A 3 8.15 -27.19 28.55
C GLY A 3 8.00 -26.39 27.27
N GLY A 4 6.77 -25.92 27.03
CA GLY A 4 6.49 -24.92 26.01
C GLY A 4 7.15 -23.60 26.36
N ASN A 5 7.81 -23.02 25.37
CA ASN A 5 7.95 -21.57 25.24
C ASN A 5 8.17 -21.25 23.77
N GLU A 6 7.15 -21.53 22.94
CA GLU A 6 7.07 -20.88 21.63
C GLU A 6 6.77 -19.42 21.89
N ALA A 7 7.81 -18.60 21.79
CA ALA A 7 7.70 -17.16 21.78
C ALA A 7 6.61 -16.75 20.77
N LEU A 8 5.52 -16.16 21.27
CA LEU A 8 4.59 -15.39 20.47
C LEU A 8 5.39 -14.22 19.87
N ALA A 9 6.03 -14.46 18.73
CA ALA A 9 6.59 -13.40 17.92
C ALA A 9 5.45 -12.44 17.61
N ALA A 10 5.54 -11.20 18.09
CA ALA A 10 4.61 -10.14 17.75
C ALA A 10 4.45 -10.13 16.23
N GLN A 11 3.24 -10.44 15.74
CA GLN A 11 2.98 -10.43 14.30
C GLN A 11 3.21 -9.00 13.81
N SER A 12 4.32 -8.78 13.11
CA SER A 12 4.60 -7.53 12.42
C SER A 12 3.61 -7.40 11.26
N PHE A 13 2.55 -6.62 11.47
CA PHE A 13 1.65 -6.26 10.39
C PHE A 13 2.39 -5.33 9.42
N ARG A 14 2.80 -5.88 8.28
CA ARG A 14 3.35 -5.08 7.17
C ARG A 14 2.21 -4.61 6.27
N SER A 15 2.11 -3.30 6.11
CA SER A 15 1.23 -2.66 5.12
C SER A 15 1.60 -3.13 3.70
N ARG A 16 0.59 -3.24 2.83
CA ARG A 16 0.74 -3.69 1.45
C ARG A 16 -0.03 -2.74 0.51
N PRO A 17 0.32 -2.71 -0.78
CA PRO A 17 -0.51 -2.05 -1.81
C PRO A 17 -1.98 -2.46 -1.69
N PHE A 18 -2.88 -1.48 -1.68
CA PHE A 18 -4.34 -1.72 -1.64
C PHE A 18 -5.01 -1.61 -3.01
N LEU A 19 -4.34 -1.01 -4.01
CA LEU A 19 -4.84 -0.89 -5.38
C LEU A 19 -4.16 -1.90 -6.32
N LYS A 20 -4.97 -2.52 -7.19
CA LYS A 20 -4.44 -3.22 -8.37
C LYS A 20 -4.05 -2.18 -9.41
N TRP A 21 -2.75 -2.05 -9.66
CA TRP A 21 -2.21 -1.06 -10.59
C TRP A 21 -1.42 -1.72 -11.73
N ALA A 22 -1.66 -1.29 -12.97
CA ALA A 22 -0.89 -1.74 -14.12
C ALA A 22 0.58 -1.33 -13.97
N GLY A 23 1.52 -2.22 -14.34
CA GLY A 23 2.95 -1.97 -14.15
C GLY A 23 3.41 -1.99 -12.69
N GLY A 24 2.63 -2.58 -11.78
CA GLY A 24 3.02 -2.74 -10.37
C GLY A 24 4.38 -3.42 -10.23
N LYS A 25 5.30 -2.78 -9.50
CA LYS A 25 6.70 -3.23 -9.32
C LYS A 25 6.85 -4.48 -8.43
N ALA A 26 5.74 -5.12 -8.05
CA ALA A 26 5.71 -6.25 -7.11
C ALA A 26 6.62 -7.41 -7.53
N GLN A 27 6.62 -7.78 -8.82
CA GLN A 27 7.47 -8.84 -9.36
C GLN A 27 8.96 -8.46 -9.41
N LEU A 28 9.29 -7.17 -9.35
CA LEU A 28 10.66 -6.66 -9.40
C LEU A 28 11.23 -6.33 -8.01
N LEU A 29 10.45 -6.53 -6.94
CA LEU A 29 10.84 -6.10 -5.60
C LEU A 29 12.17 -6.69 -5.13
N SER A 30 12.42 -7.98 -5.38
CA SER A 30 13.69 -8.63 -4.99
C SER A 30 14.91 -7.93 -5.60
N TYR A 31 14.82 -7.56 -6.87
CA TYR A 31 15.90 -6.88 -7.59
C TYR A 31 16.06 -5.43 -7.14
N LEU A 32 14.96 -4.73 -6.86
CA LEU A 32 14.98 -3.34 -6.41
C LEU A 32 15.54 -3.24 -4.99
N LEU A 33 15.04 -4.06 -4.06
CA LEU A 33 15.47 -4.07 -2.66
C LEU A 33 16.96 -4.39 -2.52
N ALA A 34 17.50 -5.26 -3.38
CA ALA A 34 18.94 -5.56 -3.40
C ALA A 34 19.83 -4.36 -3.80
N ARG A 35 19.25 -3.31 -4.41
CA ARG A 35 19.95 -2.12 -4.91
C ARG A 35 19.66 -0.86 -4.11
N VAL A 36 18.69 -0.92 -3.19
CA VAL A 36 18.40 0.20 -2.30
C VAL A 36 19.57 0.35 -1.32
N PRO A 37 20.09 1.57 -1.10
CA PRO A 37 21.13 1.79 -0.11
C PRO A 37 20.66 1.37 1.28
N LYS A 38 21.57 0.80 2.08
CA LYS A 38 21.25 0.37 3.46
C LYS A 38 20.75 1.52 4.33
N GLU A 39 21.25 2.73 4.05
CA GLU A 39 20.89 3.95 4.76
C GLU A 39 20.56 5.06 3.77
N PHE A 40 19.46 5.76 4.03
CA PHE A 40 19.05 6.94 3.32
C PHE A 40 18.14 7.78 4.23
N ASN A 41 18.02 9.07 3.92
CA ASN A 41 17.20 9.98 4.72
C ASN A 41 15.74 9.99 4.24
N THR A 42 15.49 10.60 3.08
CA THR A 42 14.15 10.74 2.51
C THR A 42 14.02 9.87 1.27
N TYR A 43 12.94 9.10 1.20
CA TYR A 43 12.56 8.35 0.02
C TYR A 43 11.73 9.21 -0.93
N PHE A 44 12.04 9.19 -2.22
CA PHE A 44 11.26 9.89 -3.25
C PHE A 44 10.76 8.86 -4.27
N GLU A 45 9.45 8.82 -4.50
CA GLU A 45 8.84 7.99 -5.55
C GLU A 45 7.97 8.87 -6.46
N PRO A 46 8.51 9.35 -7.60
CA PRO A 46 7.81 10.28 -8.48
C PRO A 46 6.74 9.63 -9.37
N PHE A 47 6.75 8.29 -9.44
CA PHE A 47 5.82 7.45 -10.20
C PHE A 47 5.28 6.36 -9.26
N LEU A 48 4.40 6.78 -8.36
CA LEU A 48 3.90 5.96 -7.27
C LEU A 48 3.23 4.68 -7.75
N GLY A 49 2.26 4.80 -8.66
CA GLY A 49 1.37 3.69 -9.02
C GLY A 49 0.82 2.95 -7.79
N GLY A 50 1.00 1.63 -7.75
CA GLY A 50 0.60 0.80 -6.59
C GLY A 50 1.51 0.91 -5.36
N ALA A 51 2.52 1.79 -5.34
CA ALA A 51 3.42 2.02 -4.19
C ALA A 51 4.15 0.76 -3.68
N ALA A 52 4.39 -0.23 -4.55
CA ALA A 52 4.93 -1.53 -4.14
C ALA A 52 6.29 -1.42 -3.43
N LEU A 53 7.19 -0.56 -3.93
CA LEU A 53 8.51 -0.37 -3.32
C LEU A 53 8.42 0.44 -2.03
N PHE A 54 7.61 1.51 -1.99
CA PHE A 54 7.31 2.25 -0.77
C PHE A 54 6.85 1.33 0.38
N PHE A 55 5.85 0.47 0.13
CA PHE A 55 5.34 -0.47 1.14
C PHE A 55 6.37 -1.52 1.54
N ALA A 56 7.27 -1.93 0.63
CA ALA A 56 8.34 -2.86 0.96
C ALA A 56 9.47 -2.21 1.79
N LEU A 57 9.76 -0.94 1.56
CA LEU A 57 10.84 -0.20 2.24
C LEU A 57 10.41 0.40 3.59
N GLN A 58 9.14 0.79 3.73
CA GLN A 58 8.60 1.47 4.92
C GLN A 58 9.51 2.60 5.44
N PRO A 59 9.91 3.56 4.58
CA PRO A 59 10.85 4.62 4.95
C PRO A 59 10.25 5.53 6.03
N ARG A 60 11.10 6.09 6.89
CA ARG A 60 10.67 7.06 7.93
C ARG A 60 10.09 8.34 7.34
N ILE A 61 10.68 8.83 6.24
CA ILE A 61 10.22 10.03 5.54
C ILE A 61 10.13 9.70 4.05
N ALA A 62 8.98 9.98 3.44
CA ALA A 62 8.75 9.77 2.02
C ALA A 62 8.08 10.99 1.36
N LYS A 63 8.41 11.21 0.10
CA LYS A 63 7.74 12.13 -0.83
C LYS A 63 7.25 11.32 -2.01
N LEU A 64 5.93 11.15 -2.10
CA LEU A 64 5.28 10.32 -3.09
C LEU A 64 4.52 11.22 -4.06
N SER A 65 4.66 10.98 -5.36
CA SER A 65 3.89 11.67 -6.37
C SER A 65 3.55 10.76 -7.55
N ASP A 66 2.54 11.16 -8.30
CA ASP A 66 2.10 10.55 -9.54
C ASP A 66 1.36 11.64 -10.32
N ILE A 67 1.28 11.50 -11.64
CA ILE A 67 0.50 12.42 -12.48
C ILE A 67 -1.00 12.17 -12.36
N ASN A 68 -1.41 10.96 -11.98
CA ASN A 68 -2.81 10.62 -11.78
C ASN A 68 -3.32 11.19 -10.44
N VAL A 69 -4.09 12.27 -10.53
CA VAL A 69 -4.66 12.96 -9.35
C VAL A 69 -5.61 12.08 -8.54
N GLU A 70 -6.40 11.21 -9.19
CA GLU A 70 -7.32 10.29 -8.51
C GLU A 70 -6.58 9.20 -7.73
N LEU A 71 -5.44 8.75 -8.25
CA LEU A 71 -4.54 7.86 -7.52
C LEU A 71 -4.03 8.54 -6.26
N ILE A 72 -3.50 9.76 -6.38
CA ILE A 72 -3.01 10.52 -5.23
C ILE A 72 -4.12 10.79 -4.21
N ASN A 73 -5.31 11.17 -4.68
CA ASN A 73 -6.49 11.33 -3.84
C ASN A 73 -6.80 10.04 -3.06
N SER A 74 -6.77 8.88 -3.71
CA SER A 74 -6.99 7.58 -3.05
C SER A 74 -6.02 7.34 -1.89
N TYR A 75 -4.73 7.66 -2.05
CA TYR A 75 -3.75 7.55 -0.96
C TYR A 75 -3.95 8.59 0.14
N LEU A 76 -4.35 9.81 -0.21
CA LEU A 76 -4.64 10.87 0.77
C LEU A 76 -5.83 10.50 1.64
N VAL A 77 -6.93 10.04 1.04
CA VAL A 77 -8.12 9.60 1.79
C VAL A 77 -7.81 8.40 2.69
N VAL A 78 -7.05 7.42 2.21
CA VAL A 78 -6.60 6.29 3.06
C VAL A 78 -5.70 6.77 4.21
N ARG A 79 -4.93 7.84 4.02
CA ARG A 79 -4.06 8.40 5.07
C ARG A 79 -4.86 9.18 6.13
N ASP A 80 -5.80 10.01 5.68
CA ASP A 80 -6.42 11.04 6.51
C ASP A 80 -7.82 10.68 7.00
N GLU A 81 -8.57 9.84 6.27
CA GLU A 81 -10.00 9.60 6.47
C GLU A 81 -10.39 8.10 6.32
N VAL A 82 -9.50 7.19 6.74
CA VAL A 82 -9.65 5.73 6.49
C VAL A 82 -10.96 5.14 7.03
N ASP A 83 -11.42 5.58 8.20
CA ASP A 83 -12.64 5.03 8.82
C ASP A 83 -13.89 5.44 8.05
N GLU A 84 -13.96 6.68 7.58
CA GLU A 84 -15.07 7.15 6.75
C GLU A 84 -15.04 6.49 5.38
N LEU A 85 -13.86 6.31 4.78
CA LEU A 85 -13.70 5.54 3.55
C LEU A 85 -14.21 4.10 3.71
N ILE A 86 -13.88 3.42 4.82
CA ILE A 86 -14.35 2.05 5.08
C ILE A 86 -15.88 2.00 5.18
N LYS A 87 -16.50 2.94 5.91
CA LYS A 87 -17.96 3.04 6.01
C LYS A 87 -18.61 3.31 4.66
N ASP A 88 -18.01 4.20 3.87
CA ASP A 88 -18.47 4.58 2.54
C ASP A 88 -18.47 3.37 1.59
N LEU A 89 -17.34 2.66 1.55
CA LEU A 89 -17.14 1.47 0.71
C LEU A 89 -18.08 0.31 1.07
N ALA A 90 -18.44 0.18 2.35
CA ALA A 90 -19.36 -0.86 2.82
C ALA A 90 -20.79 -0.75 2.25
N ARG A 91 -21.13 0.38 1.63
CA ARG A 91 -22.44 0.61 0.98
C ARG A 91 -22.51 0.06 -0.45
N HIS A 92 -21.38 -0.27 -1.06
CA HIS A 92 -21.34 -0.81 -2.42
C HIS A 92 -21.69 -2.31 -2.44
N VAL A 93 -22.37 -2.75 -3.50
CA VAL A 93 -22.77 -4.15 -3.70
C VAL A 93 -22.10 -4.73 -4.94
N TYR A 94 -21.83 -6.03 -4.91
CA TYR A 94 -21.22 -6.75 -6.03
C TYR A 94 -22.28 -7.22 -7.03
N GLU A 95 -22.85 -6.27 -7.79
CA GLU A 95 -23.85 -6.54 -8.81
C GLU A 95 -23.52 -5.82 -10.12
N PRO A 96 -23.64 -6.48 -11.30
CA PRO A 96 -23.30 -5.85 -12.59
C PRO A 96 -24.08 -4.56 -12.86
N THR A 97 -25.39 -4.55 -12.61
CA THR A 97 -26.23 -3.37 -12.83
C THR A 97 -25.81 -2.21 -11.93
N TYR A 98 -25.52 -2.49 -10.66
CA TYR A 98 -25.01 -1.48 -9.73
C TYR A 98 -23.70 -0.87 -10.22
N TYR A 99 -22.73 -1.72 -10.62
CA TYR A 99 -21.43 -1.29 -11.13
C TYR A 99 -21.55 -0.35 -12.35
N TYR A 100 -22.40 -0.69 -13.33
CA TYR A 100 -22.56 0.15 -14.51
C TYR A 100 -23.28 1.47 -14.25
N ASN A 101 -24.06 1.58 -13.16
CA ASN A 101 -24.71 2.85 -12.79
C ASN A 101 -23.75 3.84 -12.11
N ILE A 102 -22.68 3.35 -11.49
CA ILE A 102 -21.72 4.19 -10.75
C ILE A 102 -20.45 4.52 -11.55
N ARG A 103 -20.22 3.84 -12.68
CA ARG A 103 -19.02 3.99 -13.52
C ARG A 103 -19.19 5.09 -14.56
#